data_AF-U4UZL5-F1
#
_entry.id   AF-U4UZL5-F1
#
_cell.length_a   1.000
_cell.length_b   1.000
_cell.length_c   1.000
_cell.angle_alpha   90.00
_cell.angle_beta   90.00
_cell.angle_gamma   90.00
#
_symmetry.space_group_name_H-M   'P 1'
#
loop_
_entity.id
_entity.type
_entity.pdbx_description
1 polymer ?
#
loop_
_entity_poly.entity_id
_entity_poly.type
_entity_poly.pdbx_seq_one_letter_code
_entity_poly.pdbx_strand_id
1 'polypeptide(L)'
;MSAKHLVGHNGVRYSPKNDCVEYYHIWLGKHEIIKSNGAYTESFFPCAMALNALTPSQRSALAKTLSGNYVLARPHLRGKRLRDLLALCSQQTKPLIN
;
A
#
# COMPACT_ATOMS: atom_id res chain seq x y z
N MET A 1 -14.50 1.52 4.51
CA MET A 1 -14.23 1.14 5.92
C MET A 1 -12.80 1.60 6.24
N SER A 2 -12.58 2.34 7.33
CA SER A 2 -11.25 2.86 7.67
C SER A 2 -10.49 1.86 8.55
N ALA A 3 -9.15 1.89 8.53
CA ALA A 3 -8.31 1.08 9.42
C ALA A 3 -8.71 1.21 10.90
N LYS A 4 -9.21 2.39 11.31
CA LYS A 4 -9.71 2.62 12.68
C LYS A 4 -10.90 1.74 13.06
N HIS A 5 -11.69 1.29 12.09
CA HIS A 5 -12.84 0.38 12.34
C HIS A 5 -12.39 -1.06 12.59
N LEU A 6 -11.11 -1.40 12.37
CA LEU A 6 -10.56 -2.72 12.67
C LEU A 6 -10.12 -2.86 14.13
N VAL A 7 -9.96 -1.74 14.85
CA VAL A 7 -9.58 -1.75 16.27
C VAL A 7 -10.63 -2.50 17.08
N GLY A 8 -10.21 -3.49 17.87
CA GLY A 8 -11.10 -4.34 18.67
C GLY A 8 -11.41 -5.70 18.05
N HIS A 9 -11.07 -5.92 16.77
CA HIS A 9 -11.01 -7.27 16.21
C HIS A 9 -9.80 -8.05 16.73
N ASN A 10 -9.89 -9.38 16.79
CA ASN A 10 -8.79 -10.24 17.21
C ASN A 10 -7.51 -9.94 16.40
N GLY A 11 -6.39 -9.72 17.08
CA GLY A 11 -5.11 -9.37 16.46
C GLY A 11 -4.91 -7.87 16.14
N VAL A 12 -5.91 -7.01 16.31
CA VAL A 12 -5.80 -5.56 16.03
C VAL A 12 -6.08 -4.74 17.28
N ARG A 13 -5.05 -4.03 17.76
CA ARG A 13 -5.11 -3.19 18.95
C ARG A 13 -4.66 -1.76 18.63
N TYR A 14 -5.28 -0.80 19.31
CA TYR A 14 -4.79 0.56 19.33
C TYR A 14 -3.48 0.64 20.14
N SER A 15 -2.47 1.34 19.62
CA SER A 15 -1.19 1.56 20.31
C SER A 15 -1.02 3.05 20.61
N PRO A 16 -1.19 3.48 21.87
CA PRO A 16 -0.96 4.86 22.28
C PRO A 16 0.53 5.22 22.38
N LYS A 17 1.46 4.28 22.15
CA LYS A 17 2.91 4.56 22.22
C LYS A 17 3.48 5.20 20.94
N ASN A 18 2.67 5.32 19.89
CA ASN A 18 3.09 5.84 18.59
C ASN A 18 2.38 7.16 18.33
N ASP A 19 2.60 8.16 19.19
CA ASP A 19 1.95 9.47 19.11
C ASP A 19 2.31 10.22 17.82
N CYS A 20 3.45 9.89 17.21
CA CYS A 20 3.87 10.42 15.93
C CYS A 20 4.28 9.29 14.98
N VAL A 21 3.77 9.37 13.75
CA VAL A 21 4.14 8.49 12.65
C VAL A 21 4.68 9.36 11.53
N GLU A 22 5.94 9.12 11.16
CA GLU A 22 6.55 9.76 10.00
C GLU A 22 6.37 8.86 8.77
N TYR A 23 5.91 9.46 7.66
CA TYR A 23 5.66 8.75 6.42
C TYR A 23 6.76 9.05 5.41
N TYR A 24 7.44 7.99 4.97
CA TYR A 24 8.43 8.07 3.90
C TYR A 24 7.86 7.53 2.59
N HIS A 25 7.97 8.30 1.52
CA HIS A 25 7.62 7.88 0.16
C HIS A 25 8.90 7.49 -0.59
N ILE A 26 9.02 6.20 -0.95
CA ILE A 26 10.22 5.65 -1.60
C ILE A 26 9.98 5.55 -3.11
N TRP A 27 10.70 6.34 -3.90
CA TRP A 27 10.66 6.31 -5.36
C TRP A 27 11.94 5.67 -5.93
N LEU A 28 11.78 4.65 -6.78
CA LEU A 28 12.87 3.85 -7.34
C LEU A 28 13.04 4.07 -8.86
N GLY A 29 12.42 5.10 -9.43
CA GLY A 29 12.32 5.31 -10.88
C GLY A 29 11.21 4.48 -11.56
N LYS A 30 10.73 3.42 -10.90
CA LYS A 30 9.54 2.63 -11.24
C LYS A 30 8.83 2.17 -9.97
N HIS A 31 7.60 1.70 -10.12
CA HIS A 31 6.83 1.10 -9.03
C HIS A 31 7.21 -0.37 -8.87
N GLU A 32 7.71 -0.75 -7.68
CA GLU A 32 8.25 -2.08 -7.40
C GLU A 32 7.72 -2.67 -6.09
N ILE A 33 7.92 -3.98 -5.91
CA ILE A 33 7.76 -4.64 -4.62
C ILE A 33 9.05 -4.49 -3.81
N ILE A 34 8.93 -4.02 -2.59
CA ILE A 34 10.03 -3.92 -1.62
C ILE A 34 9.73 -4.79 -0.39
N LYS A 35 10.77 -5.16 0.35
CA LYS A 35 10.62 -5.86 1.64
C LYS A 35 10.89 -4.88 2.78
N SER A 36 9.89 -4.65 3.62
CA SER A 36 9.96 -3.75 4.79
C SER A 36 9.46 -4.47 6.03
N ASN A 37 10.24 -4.45 7.12
CA ASN A 37 9.89 -5.11 8.39
C ASN A 37 9.41 -6.57 8.22
N GLY A 38 10.06 -7.31 7.32
CA GLY A 38 9.73 -8.71 7.03
C GLY A 38 8.54 -8.92 6.08
N ALA A 39 7.79 -7.87 5.74
CA ALA A 39 6.63 -7.95 4.85
C ALA A 39 6.94 -7.41 3.44
N TYR A 40 6.32 -8.01 2.42
CA TYR A 40 6.36 -7.49 1.05
C TYR A 40 5.33 -6.37 0.87
N THR A 41 5.81 -5.17 0.57
CA THR A 41 5.02 -3.95 0.35
C THR A 41 5.34 -3.36 -1.01
N GLU A 42 4.60 -2.33 -1.41
CA GLU A 42 4.81 -1.63 -2.68
C GLU A 42 5.55 -0.31 -2.46
N SER A 43 6.42 0.07 -3.41
CA SER A 43 7.03 1.40 -3.45
C SER A 43 6.01 2.47 -3.82
N PHE A 44 6.44 3.73 -3.89
CA PHE A 44 5.57 4.85 -4.24
C PHE A 44 5.01 4.71 -5.67
N PHE A 45 3.68 4.80 -5.81
CA PHE A 45 2.99 4.91 -7.10
C PHE A 45 2.55 6.36 -7.33
N PRO A 46 2.97 7.03 -8.42
CA PRO A 46 2.64 8.43 -8.67
C PRO A 46 1.22 8.64 -9.21
N CYS A 47 0.19 8.19 -8.48
CA CYS A 47 -1.22 8.51 -8.79
C CYS A 47 -1.63 9.88 -8.25
N ALA A 48 -2.73 10.44 -8.75
CA ALA A 48 -3.22 11.77 -8.36
C ALA A 48 -3.34 11.95 -6.83
N MET A 49 -3.86 10.96 -6.12
CA MET A 49 -3.97 10.99 -4.66
C MET A 49 -2.60 11.00 -3.97
N ALA A 50 -1.66 10.18 -4.42
CA ALA A 50 -0.32 10.10 -3.84
C ALA A 50 0.48 11.39 -4.09
N LEU A 51 0.33 12.00 -5.26
CA LEU A 51 0.94 13.30 -5.57
C LEU A 51 0.40 14.42 -4.69
N ASN A 52 -0.86 14.36 -4.26
CA ASN A 52 -1.44 15.33 -3.35
C ASN A 52 -0.90 15.24 -1.91
N ALA A 53 -0.34 14.09 -1.52
CA ALA A 53 0.33 13.92 -0.24
C ALA A 53 1.75 14.53 -0.20
N LEU A 54 2.30 14.89 -1.37
CA LEU A 54 3.65 15.46 -1.48
C LEU A 54 3.63 16.99 -1.37
N THR A 55 4.66 17.53 -0.73
CA THR A 55 4.93 18.97 -0.75
C THR A 55 5.23 19.45 -2.19
N PRO A 56 5.08 20.76 -2.48
CA PRO A 56 5.44 21.30 -3.79
C PRO A 56 6.90 20.99 -4.21
N SER A 57 7.85 21.07 -3.27
CA SER A 57 9.26 20.75 -3.51
C SER A 57 9.46 19.27 -3.89
N GLN A 58 8.85 18.35 -3.16
CA GLN A 58 8.88 16.91 -3.47
C GLN A 58 8.27 16.60 -4.83
N ARG A 59 7.16 17.26 -5.19
CA ARG A 59 6.54 17.10 -6.52
C ARG A 59 7.46 17.57 -7.64
N SER A 60 8.12 18.72 -7.46
CA SER A 60 9.07 19.24 -8.45
C SER A 60 10.27 18.31 -8.63
N ALA A 61 10.82 17.78 -7.52
CA ALA A 61 11.91 16.82 -7.57
C ALA A 61 11.49 15.51 -8.25
N LEU A 62 10.32 14.97 -7.89
CA LEU A 62 9.77 13.76 -8.49
C LEU A 62 9.53 13.95 -9.99
N ALA A 63 8.92 15.06 -10.42
CA ALA A 63 8.60 15.33 -11.82
C ALA A 63 9.80 15.22 -12.77
N LYS A 64 11.01 15.59 -12.31
CA LYS A 64 12.26 15.46 -13.08
C LYS A 64 12.63 14.00 -13.39
N THR A 65 12.13 13.07 -12.59
CA THR A 65 12.37 11.62 -12.77
C THR A 65 11.24 10.94 -13.51
N LEU A 66 10.11 11.64 -13.75
CA LEU A 66 8.93 10.97 -14.28
C LEU A 66 8.99 10.80 -15.81
N SER A 67 8.75 9.58 -16.31
CA SER A 67 8.73 9.22 -17.74
C SER A 67 7.31 9.09 -18.34
N GLY A 68 6.25 9.20 -17.52
CA GLY A 68 4.86 9.27 -17.98
C GLY A 68 4.10 7.95 -18.10
N ASN A 69 4.76 6.79 -18.01
CA ASN A 69 4.12 5.47 -18.04
C ASN A 69 4.55 4.61 -16.85
N TYR A 70 3.64 4.42 -15.88
CA TYR A 70 3.88 3.59 -14.69
C TYR A 70 2.94 2.40 -14.62
N VAL A 71 3.54 1.22 -14.58
CA VAL A 71 2.82 -0.04 -14.39
C VAL A 71 2.80 -0.36 -12.90
N LEU A 72 1.67 -0.87 -12.40
CA LEU A 72 1.56 -1.37 -11.04
C LEU A 72 2.44 -2.62 -10.87
N ALA A 73 3.19 -2.71 -9.78
CA ALA A 73 4.00 -3.89 -9.49
C ALA A 73 3.13 -5.12 -9.21
N ARG A 74 1.94 -4.91 -8.62
CA ARG A 74 0.91 -5.93 -8.50
C ARG A 74 -0.22 -5.70 -9.48
N PRO A 75 -0.70 -6.75 -10.18
CA PRO A 75 -1.89 -6.65 -10.99
C PRO A 75 -3.08 -6.20 -10.16
N HIS A 76 -3.77 -5.17 -10.61
CA HIS A 76 -5.04 -4.79 -10.02
C HIS A 76 -6.14 -5.74 -10.52
N LEU A 77 -6.59 -6.64 -9.63
CA LEU A 77 -7.61 -7.64 -9.95
C LEU A 77 -8.99 -6.98 -10.07
N ARG A 78 -9.73 -7.32 -11.13
CA ARG A 78 -11.11 -6.86 -11.36
C ARG A 78 -12.00 -7.99 -11.85
N GLY A 79 -13.31 -7.79 -11.70
CA GLY A 79 -14.34 -8.65 -12.28
C GLY A 79 -14.27 -10.10 -11.78
N LYS A 80 -14.29 -11.05 -12.72
CA LYS A 80 -14.33 -12.49 -12.40
C LYS A 80 -13.14 -12.94 -11.55
N ARG A 81 -11.91 -12.54 -11.91
CA ARG A 81 -10.70 -12.93 -11.15
C ARG A 81 -10.73 -12.49 -9.69
N LEU A 82 -11.27 -11.30 -9.40
CA LEU A 82 -11.42 -10.83 -8.01
C LEU A 82 -12.45 -11.70 -7.26
N ARG A 83 -13.58 -12.04 -7.88
CA ARG A 83 -14.59 -12.91 -7.26
C ARG A 83 -14.06 -14.31 -6.98
N ASP A 84 -13.33 -14.88 -7.93
CA ASP A 84 -12.73 -16.20 -7.80
C ASP A 84 -11.69 -16.21 -6.65
N LEU A 85 -10.86 -15.16 -6.54
CA LEU A 85 -9.92 -15.00 -5.43
C LEU A 85 -10.67 -14.88 -4.09
N LEU A 86 -11.70 -14.05 -4.01
CA LEU A 86 -12.47 -13.89 -2.77
C LEU A 86 -13.14 -15.20 -2.33
N ALA A 87 -13.64 -15.99 -3.28
CA ALA A 87 -14.18 -17.33 -3.00
C ALA A 87 -13.09 -18.30 -2.53
N LEU A 88 -11.88 -18.22 -3.09
CA LEU A 88 -10.74 -19.00 -2.61
C LEU A 88 -10.32 -18.59 -1.20
N CYS A 89 -10.26 -17.30 -0.89
CA CYS A 89 -9.92 -16.81 0.44
C CYS A 89 -10.99 -17.17 1.49
N SER A 90 -12.27 -17.19 1.13
CA SER A 90 -13.32 -17.59 2.09
C SER A 90 -13.27 -19.09 2.41
N GLN A 91 -12.84 -19.91 1.45
CA GLN A 91 -12.63 -21.35 1.63
C GLN A 91 -11.31 -21.68 2.35
N GLN A 92 -10.26 -20.89 2.09
CA GLN A 92 -8.95 -21.03 2.74
C GLN A 92 -8.91 -20.11 3.96
N THR A 93 -9.52 -20.54 5.05
CA THR A 93 -9.39 -19.89 6.37
C THR A 93 -7.98 -20.12 6.94
N LYS A 94 -6.94 -19.65 6.22
CA LYS A 94 -5.58 -19.64 6.76
C LYS A 94 -5.49 -18.47 7.74
N PRO A 95 -5.17 -18.72 9.02
CA PRO A 95 -4.98 -17.65 9.98
C PRO A 95 -3.87 -16.72 9.47
N LEU A 96 -4.04 -15.41 9.68
CA LEU A 96 -3.03 -14.37 9.36
C LEU A 96 -1.84 -14.39 10.33
N ILE A 97 -1.63 -15.50 11.02
CA ILE A 97 -0.66 -15.65 12.11
C ILE A 97 0.09 -16.96 11.86
N ASN A 98 1.43 -16.86 11.78
CA ASN A 98 2.33 -17.99 11.99
C ASN A 98 2.56 -18.17 13.48
#